data_AF-A0A9D7UVT6-F1
#
_entry.id   AF-A0A9D7UVT6-F1
#
_cell.length_a   1.000
_cell.length_b   1.000
_cell.length_c   1.000
_cell.angle_alpha   90.00
_cell.angle_beta   90.00
_cell.angle_gamma   90.00
#
_symmetry.space_group_name_H-M   'P 1'
#
loop_
_entity.id
_entity.type
_entity.pdbx_description
1 polymer ?
#
loop_
_entity_poly.entity_id
_entity_poly.type
_entity_poly.pdbx_seq_one_letter_code
_entity_poly.pdbx_strand_id
1 'polypeptide(L)'
;MPVIGDRFTDDEARITGSFPIIPIYTGDEAMTFNNPPTYRTFILRLWEERTPDPQKANSWRFTLEDPETHTRHAFQSLDGLMQFLQKQMAS
;
A
#
# COMPACT_ATOMS: atom_id res chain seq x y z
N MET A 1 -46.16 -38.59 14.17
CA MET A 1 -46.57 -37.28 13.61
C MET A 1 -45.50 -36.26 13.99
N PRO A 2 -45.07 -35.36 13.08
CA PRO A 2 -44.01 -34.38 13.31
C PRO A 2 -44.57 -33.08 13.91
N VAL A 3 -43.75 -32.36 14.70
CA VAL A 3 -43.90 -30.89 14.88
C VAL A 3 -42.52 -30.27 14.73
N ILE A 4 -42.49 -29.25 13.88
CA ILE A 4 -41.37 -28.43 13.45
C ILE A 4 -41.17 -27.28 14.44
N GLY A 5 -39.90 -26.93 14.68
CA GLY A 5 -39.45 -25.57 14.98
C GLY A 5 -39.17 -25.28 16.46
N ASP A 6 -37.90 -25.05 16.79
CA ASP A 6 -37.46 -23.66 16.98
C ASP A 6 -35.95 -23.52 16.76
N ARG A 7 -35.57 -22.33 16.35
CA ARG A 7 -34.39 -21.97 15.58
C ARG A 7 -33.61 -21.00 16.45
N PHE A 8 -32.51 -21.45 17.06
CA PHE A 8 -31.55 -20.54 17.68
C PHE A 8 -30.17 -20.70 17.04
N THR A 9 -29.78 -19.56 16.49
CA THR A 9 -28.55 -19.17 15.82
C THR A 9 -27.37 -19.19 16.78
N ASP A 10 -26.27 -19.80 16.37
CA ASP A 10 -24.89 -19.51 16.80
C ASP A 10 -24.02 -20.03 15.63
N ASP A 11 -23.63 -19.21 14.66
CA ASP A 11 -22.54 -18.23 14.75
C ASP A 11 -21.22 -18.82 15.25
N GLU A 12 -20.61 -19.70 14.45
CA GLU A 12 -19.15 -19.73 14.36
C GLU A 12 -18.76 -20.03 12.92
N ALA A 13 -18.65 -18.96 12.14
CA ALA A 13 -17.98 -18.93 10.86
C ALA A 13 -16.48 -19.25 11.07
N ARG A 14 -16.13 -20.53 11.18
CA ARG A 14 -14.75 -20.99 11.00
C ARG A 14 -14.46 -21.13 9.52
N ILE A 15 -14.36 -19.99 8.84
CA ILE A 15 -13.58 -19.91 7.61
C ILE A 15 -12.12 -19.88 8.05
N THR A 16 -11.57 -21.07 8.32
CA THR A 16 -10.14 -21.32 8.16
C THR A 16 -9.88 -21.14 6.68
N GLY A 17 -9.58 -19.91 6.27
CA GLY A 17 -9.18 -19.57 4.93
C GLY A 17 -7.86 -20.25 4.63
N SER A 18 -7.94 -21.49 4.13
CA SER A 18 -6.87 -22.15 3.40
C SER A 18 -6.66 -21.35 2.12
N PHE A 19 -5.79 -20.35 2.18
CA PHE A 19 -5.32 -19.65 0.99
C PHE A 19 -4.63 -20.66 0.05
N PRO A 20 -4.87 -20.60 -1.27
CA PRO A 20 -4.42 -21.64 -2.20
C PRO A 20 -2.88 -21.71 -2.27
N ILE A 21 -2.34 -22.91 -2.04
CA ILE A 21 -0.98 -23.30 -2.40
C ILE A 21 -0.97 -23.60 -3.91
N ILE A 22 -0.40 -22.74 -4.76
CA ILE A 22 0.12 -23.16 -6.08
C ILE A 22 1.12 -22.14 -6.64
N PRO A 23 2.21 -22.55 -7.35
CA PRO A 23 2.13 -23.44 -8.51
C PRO A 23 2.92 -24.75 -8.40
N ILE A 24 2.35 -25.83 -8.96
CA ILE A 24 3.06 -27.07 -9.27
C ILE A 24 3.73 -26.84 -10.63
N TYR A 25 5.04 -26.61 -10.64
CA TYR A 25 5.83 -26.56 -11.87
C TYR A 25 6.29 -27.98 -12.20
N THR A 26 5.59 -28.63 -13.13
CA THR A 26 6.08 -29.84 -13.80
C THR A 26 6.79 -29.40 -15.07
N GLY A 27 8.12 -29.36 -15.03
CA GLY A 27 8.96 -29.03 -16.18
C GLY A 27 10.36 -28.65 -15.71
N ASP A 28 11.36 -29.36 -16.22
CA ASP A 28 12.78 -29.40 -15.86
C ASP A 28 13.58 -28.09 -16.11
N GLU A 29 12.98 -26.93 -15.89
CA GLU A 29 13.70 -25.65 -15.87
C GLU A 29 13.44 -24.99 -14.52
N ALA A 30 14.37 -25.19 -13.60
CA ALA A 30 14.51 -24.39 -12.39
C ALA A 30 14.87 -22.95 -12.79
N MET A 31 13.91 -22.22 -13.36
CA MET A 31 13.99 -20.77 -13.50
C MET A 31 13.96 -20.21 -12.09
N THR A 32 15.14 -19.77 -11.67
CA THR A 32 15.44 -19.10 -10.42
C THR A 32 14.63 -17.80 -10.29
N PHE A 33 13.33 -17.87 -9.96
CA PHE A 33 12.59 -16.73 -9.42
C PHE A 33 12.92 -16.56 -7.93
N ASN A 34 14.21 -16.51 -7.62
CA ASN A 34 14.71 -16.56 -6.25
C ASN A 34 14.90 -15.17 -5.64
N ASN A 35 14.25 -14.14 -6.17
CA ASN A 35 14.22 -12.83 -5.52
C ASN A 35 12.76 -12.43 -5.26
N PRO A 36 12.31 -12.39 -4.00
CA PRO A 36 11.00 -11.85 -3.69
C PRO A 36 10.92 -10.40 -4.19
N PRO A 37 9.76 -9.93 -4.68
CA PRO A 37 9.60 -8.54 -5.09
C PRO A 37 9.97 -7.59 -3.93
N THR A 38 10.89 -6.65 -4.20
CA THR A 38 11.27 -5.63 -3.23
C THR A 38 10.16 -4.59 -3.13
N TYR A 39 9.48 -4.54 -1.99
CA TYR A 39 8.48 -3.52 -1.70
C TYR A 39 9.12 -2.34 -0.96
N ARG A 40 8.71 -1.12 -1.32
CA ARG A 40 9.01 0.09 -0.56
C ARG A 40 7.70 0.81 -0.25
N THR A 41 7.52 1.20 1.00
CA THR A 41 6.30 1.87 1.47
C THR A 41 6.63 3.29 1.89
N PHE A 42 5.76 4.25 1.55
CA PHE A 42 5.92 5.63 1.96
C PHE A 42 4.57 6.22 2.39
N ILE A 43 4.60 7.10 3.38
CA ILE A 43 3.46 7.90 3.81
C ILE A 43 3.57 9.28 3.14
N LEU A 44 2.67 9.57 2.22
CA LEU A 44 2.59 10.87 1.55
C LEU A 44 1.59 11.79 2.27
N ARG A 45 2.05 13.00 2.60
CA ARG A 45 1.22 14.11 3.10
C ARG A 45 1.25 15.25 2.09
N LEU A 46 0.07 15.78 1.78
CA LEU A 46 -0.08 16.92 0.88
C LEU A 46 -0.97 17.95 1.56
N TRP A 47 -0.60 19.22 1.47
CA TRP A 47 -1.44 20.31 1.96
C TRP A 47 -1.26 21.55 1.12
N GLU A 48 -2.32 22.34 1.06
CA GLU A 48 -2.32 23.64 0.40
C GLU A 48 -1.90 24.70 1.43
N GLU A 49 -0.77 25.35 1.18
CA GLU A 49 -0.34 26.53 1.92
C GLU A 49 -1.09 27.75 1.34
N ARG A 50 -2.17 28.13 2.04
CA ARG A 50 -2.98 29.29 1.68
C ARG A 50 -2.30 30.56 2.16
N THR A 51 -2.13 31.50 1.24
CA THR A 51 -1.64 32.83 1.62
C THR A 51 -2.85 33.76 1.80
N PRO A 52 -2.89 34.60 2.84
CA PRO A 52 -3.96 35.59 3.01
C PRO A 52 -3.93 36.71 1.95
N ASP A 53 -2.86 36.79 1.16
CA ASP A 53 -2.70 37.72 0.04
C ASP A 53 -3.40 37.15 -1.22
N PRO A 54 -4.47 37.80 -1.72
CA PRO A 54 -5.20 37.35 -2.90
C PRO A 54 -4.38 37.43 -4.20
N GLN A 55 -3.21 38.08 -4.21
CA GLN A 55 -2.31 38.09 -5.37
C GLN A 55 -1.31 36.92 -5.37
N LYS A 56 -1.16 36.20 -4.26
CA LYS A 56 -0.29 35.01 -4.19
C LYS A 56 -1.10 33.74 -4.44
N ALA A 57 -0.64 32.97 -5.43
CA ALA A 57 -1.17 31.64 -5.66
C ALA A 57 -0.91 30.74 -4.44
N ASN A 58 -1.93 29.97 -4.06
CA ASN A 58 -1.76 28.93 -3.04
C ASN A 58 -0.69 27.93 -3.48
N SER A 59 0.21 27.59 -2.57
CA SER A 59 1.33 26.71 -2.85
C SER A 59 1.07 25.32 -2.29
N TRP A 60 1.12 24.30 -3.13
CA TRP A 60 1.05 22.92 -2.66
C TRP A 60 2.38 22.50 -2.04
N ARG A 61 2.30 21.91 -0.85
CA ARG A 61 3.42 21.34 -0.13
C ARG A 61 3.24 19.84 -0.03
N PHE A 62 4.35 19.14 -0.14
CA PHE A 62 4.38 17.68 -0.10
C PHE A 62 5.41 17.24 0.93
N THR A 63 5.12 16.18 1.64
CA THR A 63 6.08 15.51 2.50
C THR A 63 5.92 14.02 2.35
N LEU A 64 7.03 13.33 2.15
CA LEU A 64 7.10 11.89 2.03
C LEU A 64 7.90 11.36 3.23
N GLU A 65 7.30 10.44 3.96
CA GLU A 65 7.90 9.82 5.14
C GLU A 65 8.05 8.33 4.90
N ASP A 66 9.26 7.82 5.10
CA ASP A 66 9.53 6.39 5.10
C ASP A 66 9.24 5.85 6.51
N PRO A 67 8.27 4.93 6.68
CA PRO A 67 7.93 4.38 7.99
C PRO A 67 8.99 3.42 8.55
N GLU A 68 9.85 2.86 7.71
CA GLU A 68 10.90 1.93 8.14
C GLU A 68 12.11 2.69 8.68
N THR A 69 12.50 3.78 8.01
CA THR A 69 13.67 4.59 8.40
C THR A 69 13.32 5.86 9.18
N HIS A 70 12.03 6.21 9.27
CA HIS A 70 11.52 7.48 9.78
C HIS A 70 12.09 8.72 9.05
N THR A 71 12.69 8.52 7.87
CA THR A 71 13.25 9.61 7.08
C THR A 71 12.13 10.41 6.45
N ARG A 72 12.23 11.74 6.56
CA ARG A 72 11.24 12.67 6.01
C ARG A 72 11.86 13.53 4.92
N HIS A 73 11.20 13.56 3.76
CA HIS A 73 11.57 14.39 2.62
C HIS A 73 10.45 15.39 2.33
N ALA A 74 10.76 16.69 2.33
CA ALA A 74 9.80 17.73 1.99
C ALA A 74 10.03 18.25 0.57
N PHE A 75 8.94 18.48 -0.17
CA PHE A 75 8.97 18.99 -1.53
C PHE A 75 8.03 20.18 -1.69
N GLN A 76 8.47 21.14 -2.49
CA GLN A 76 7.73 22.36 -2.82
C GLN A 76 7.03 22.28 -4.18
N SER A 77 7.29 21.22 -4.95
CA SER A 77 6.72 20.97 -6.27
C SER A 77 6.45 19.48 -6.46
N LEU A 78 5.43 19.17 -7.27
CA LEU A 78 5.11 17.80 -7.65
C LEU A 78 6.25 17.16 -8.46
N ASP A 79 6.92 17.93 -9.31
CA ASP A 79 8.04 17.45 -10.12
C ASP A 79 9.19 16.92 -9.25
N GLY A 80 9.56 17.64 -8.19
CA GLY A 80 10.60 17.20 -7.25
C GLY A 80 10.23 15.91 -6.50
N LEU A 81 8.95 15.75 -6.15
CA LEU A 81 8.43 14.52 -5.55
C LEU A 81 8.53 13.33 -6.53
N MET A 82 8.13 13.53 -7.79
CA MET A 82 8.17 12.47 -8.81
C MET A 82 9.60 12.05 -9.13
N GLN A 83 10.52 13.00 -9.28
CA GLN A 83 11.94 12.70 -9.50
C GLN A 83 12.54 11.91 -8.33
N PHE A 84 12.15 12.22 -7.09
CA PHE A 84 12.58 11.46 -5.92
C PHE A 84 12.08 10.00 -5.98
N LEU A 85 10.79 9.79 -6.24
CA LEU A 85 10.21 8.45 -6.32
C LEU A 85 10.84 7.61 -7.44
N GLN A 86 11.11 8.22 -8.60
CA GLN A 86 11.80 7.55 -9.70
C GLN A 86 13.20 7.07 -9.29
N LYS A 87 13.95 7.88 -8.52
CA LYS A 87 15.26 7.47 -7.99
C LYS A 87 15.17 6.32 -7.00
N GLN A 88 14.12 6.28 -6.17
CA GLN A 88 13.90 5.18 -5.22
C GLN A 88 13.53 3.86 -5.91
N MET A 89 12.86 3.93 -7.06
CA MET A 89 12.50 2.74 -7.87
C MET A 89 13.69 2.17 -8.66
N ALA A 90 14.69 3.01 -8.97
CA ALA A 90 15.90 2.61 -9.69
C ALA A 90 17.03 2.08 -8.77
N SER A 91 16.81 2.04 -7.45
CA SER A 91 17.77 1.62 -6.43
C SER A 91 17.37 0.31 -5.77
#